data_AF-A0A849PK33-F1
#
_entry.id   AF-A0A849PK33-F1
#
_cell.length_a   1.000
_cell.length_b   1.000
_cell.length_c   1.000
_cell.angle_alpha   90.00
_cell.angle_beta   90.00
_cell.angle_gamma   90.00
#
_symmetry.space_group_name_H-M   'P 1'
#
loop_
_entity.id
_entity.type
_entity.pdbx_description
1 polymer ?
#
loop_
_entity_poly.entity_id
_entity_poly.type
_entity_poly.pdbx_seq_one_letter_code
_entity_poly.pdbx_strand_id
1 'polypeptide(L)'
;YTGSIGIATMSDSIIPYIGEVLLDLPNRGLHIGVIEKPLLTNLAALLGIAIGYRYHEGATEFPHAGHVLISTWASLFHIIMALGATVDWVRIIGILLFLFLAVWIPCCTSDIVYPLLFAEKTES
;
A
#
# COMPACT_ATOMS: atom_id res chain seq x y z
N TYR A 1 10.49 -9.62 -2.54
CA TYR A 1 9.76 -10.04 -1.32
C TYR A 1 9.79 -8.97 -0.25
N THR A 2 10.96 -8.58 0.26
CA THR A 2 11.09 -7.51 1.28
C THR A 2 10.49 -6.18 0.82
N GLY A 3 10.71 -5.79 -0.44
CA GLY A 3 10.04 -4.65 -1.05
C GLY A 3 8.52 -4.79 -1.04
N SER A 4 7.97 -5.90 -1.55
CA SER A 4 6.50 -6.07 -1.63
C SER A 4 5.84 -6.16 -0.25
N ILE A 5 6.43 -6.85 0.72
CA ILE A 5 5.82 -6.97 2.05
C ILE A 5 6.06 -5.72 2.89
N GLY A 6 7.29 -5.22 2.94
CA GLY A 6 7.64 -4.08 3.78
C GLY A 6 6.92 -2.81 3.32
N ILE A 7 6.92 -2.54 2.02
CA ILE A 7 6.34 -1.31 1.47
C ILE A 7 4.82 -1.38 1.51
N ALA A 8 4.21 -2.51 1.13
CA ALA A 8 2.76 -2.69 1.26
C ALA A 8 2.30 -2.59 2.72
N THR A 9 3.06 -3.12 3.68
CA THR A 9 2.72 -2.96 5.11
C THR A 9 2.79 -1.49 5.53
N MET A 10 3.78 -0.73 5.04
CA MET A 10 3.86 0.70 5.32
C MET A 10 2.66 1.46 4.72
N SER A 11 2.36 1.26 3.44
CA SER A 11 1.28 1.98 2.74
C SER A 11 -0.12 1.59 3.19
N ASP A 12 -0.36 0.30 3.43
CA ASP A 12 -1.71 -0.24 3.59
C ASP A 12 -2.15 -0.26 5.07
N SER A 13 -1.20 -0.22 6.00
CA SER A 13 -1.46 -0.39 7.44
C SER A 13 -0.87 0.73 8.30
N ILE A 14 0.42 1.04 8.15
CA ILE A 14 1.11 1.97 9.06
C ILE A 14 0.72 3.42 8.79
N ILE A 15 0.77 3.88 7.54
CA ILE A 15 0.44 5.27 7.22
C ILE A 15 -1.06 5.56 7.44
N PRO A 16 -2.01 4.67 7.07
CA PRO A 16 -3.42 4.83 7.42
C PRO A 16 -3.64 4.94 8.93
N TYR A 17 -3.01 4.09 9.73
CA TYR A 17 -3.08 4.17 11.19
C TYR A 17 -2.54 5.50 11.75
N ILE A 18 -1.43 6.01 11.20
CA ILE A 18 -0.93 7.35 11.57
C ILE A 18 -1.99 8.42 11.23
N GLY A 19 -2.66 8.30 10.08
CA GLY A 19 -3.78 9.16 9.71
C GLY A 19 -4.93 9.11 10.70
N GLU A 20 -5.33 7.91 11.12
CA GLU A 20 -6.36 7.69 12.14
C GLU A 20 -6.00 8.36 13.47
N VAL A 21 -4.72 8.27 13.88
CA VAL A 21 -4.21 8.89 15.10
C VAL A 21 -4.20 10.43 14.99
N LEU A 22 -3.75 10.97 13.85
CA LEU A 22 -3.69 12.42 13.63
C LEU A 22 -5.07 13.07 13.52
N LEU A 23 -6.06 12.33 12.99
CA LEU A 23 -7.45 12.76 12.87
C LEU A 23 -8.29 12.44 14.12
N ASP A 24 -7.66 11.89 15.17
CA ASP A 24 -8.27 11.43 16.41
C ASP A 24 -9.54 10.59 16.19
N LEU A 25 -9.45 9.62 15.28
CA LEU A 25 -10.58 8.76 14.94
C LEU A 25 -10.92 7.80 16.09
N PRO A 26 -12.22 7.53 16.32
CA PRO A 26 -12.68 6.82 17.51
C PRO A 26 -12.26 5.35 17.56
N ASN A 27 -12.13 4.68 16.41
CA ASN A 27 -11.78 3.27 16.32
C ASN A 27 -10.43 3.05 15.62
N ARG A 28 -9.38 3.71 16.12
CA ARG A 28 -8.02 3.53 15.60
C ARG A 28 -7.51 2.11 15.82
N GLY A 29 -6.89 1.50 14.80
CA GLY A 29 -6.37 0.14 14.88
C GLY A 29 -5.22 -0.08 13.92
N LEU A 30 -4.18 -0.81 14.34
CA LEU A 30 -3.07 -1.15 13.47
C LEU A 30 -3.25 -2.58 12.95
N HIS A 31 -3.67 -2.74 11.70
CA HIS A 31 -3.91 -4.05 11.09
C HIS A 31 -2.77 -4.47 10.17
N ILE A 32 -1.80 -5.20 10.72
CA ILE A 32 -0.63 -5.68 9.97
C ILE A 32 -0.98 -7.01 9.30
N GLY A 33 -1.22 -6.99 7.98
CA GLY A 33 -1.64 -8.17 7.22
C GLY A 33 -0.67 -9.36 7.28
N VAL A 34 0.62 -9.12 7.50
CA VAL A 34 1.65 -10.18 7.66
C VAL A 34 1.48 -10.94 8.98
N ILE A 35 0.98 -10.28 10.03
CA ILE A 35 0.82 -10.87 11.36
C ILE A 35 -0.60 -11.44 11.50
N GLU A 36 -1.61 -10.70 11.03
CA GLU A 36 -3.01 -11.11 11.17
C GLU A 36 -3.40 -12.20 10.16
N LYS A 37 -2.87 -12.12 8.94
CA LYS A 37 -3.18 -13.07 7.85
C LYS A 37 -1.92 -13.53 7.10
N PRO A 38 -0.93 -14.11 7.80
CA PRO A 38 0.38 -14.46 7.23
C PRO A 38 0.28 -15.35 6.00
N LEU A 39 -0.65 -16.30 6.00
CA LEU A 39 -0.83 -17.20 4.87
C LEU A 39 -1.28 -16.43 3.62
N LEU A 40 -2.23 -15.50 3.78
CA LEU A 40 -2.80 -14.75 2.66
C LEU A 40 -1.79 -13.74 2.12
N THR A 41 -1.13 -12.98 2.98
CA THR A 41 -0.13 -11.96 2.59
C THR A 41 1.10 -12.59 1.95
N ASN A 42 1.65 -13.66 2.53
CA ASN A 42 2.84 -14.30 1.97
C ASN A 42 2.53 -15.02 0.66
N LEU A 43 1.37 -15.68 0.53
CA LEU A 43 0.96 -16.29 -0.75
C LEU A 43 0.73 -15.24 -1.84
N ALA A 44 0.08 -14.11 -1.52
CA ALA A 44 -0.10 -13.01 -2.46
C ALA A 44 1.25 -12.42 -2.92
N ALA A 45 2.19 -12.23 -1.99
CA ALA A 45 3.54 -11.76 -2.29
C ALA A 45 4.30 -12.75 -3.19
N LEU A 46 4.23 -14.06 -2.89
CA LEU A 46 4.88 -15.10 -3.69
C LEU A 46 4.25 -15.23 -5.08
N LEU A 47 2.93 -15.11 -5.21
CA LEU A 47 2.23 -15.10 -6.49
C LEU A 47 2.65 -13.90 -7.34
N GLY A 48 2.73 -12.71 -6.75
CA GLY A 48 3.22 -11.51 -7.44
C GLY A 48 4.64 -11.68 -7.96
N ILE A 49 5.54 -12.25 -7.15
CA ILE A 49 6.92 -12.57 -7.56
C ILE A 49 6.93 -13.60 -8.69
N ALA A 50 6.12 -14.66 -8.60
CA ALA A 50 6.05 -15.71 -9.62
C ALA A 50 5.53 -15.16 -10.96
N ILE A 51 4.53 -14.27 -10.94
CA ILE A 51 4.00 -13.60 -12.13
C ILE A 51 5.07 -12.70 -12.75
N GLY A 52 5.75 -11.88 -11.93
CA GLY A 52 6.83 -11.01 -12.39
C GLY A 52 8.01 -11.77 -13.01
N TYR A 53 8.35 -12.93 -12.45
CA TYR A 53 9.40 -13.80 -13.02
C TYR A 53 8.97 -14.42 -14.36
N ARG A 54 7.69 -14.78 -14.51
CA ARG A 54 7.16 -15.36 -15.76
C ARG A 54 6.98 -14.33 -16.88
N TYR A 55 6.68 -13.09 -16.54
CA TYR A 55 6.53 -11.99 -17.48
C TYR A 55 7.75 -11.06 -17.38
N HIS A 56 8.87 -11.54 -17.90
CA HIS A 56 10.18 -10.87 -17.85
C HIS A 56 10.24 -9.61 -18.76
N GLU A 57 9.37 -9.51 -19.77
CA GLU A 57 9.28 -8.39 -20.70
C GLU A 57 7.93 -7.66 -20.58
N GLY A 58 7.96 -6.43 -20.04
CA GLY A 58 6.96 -5.40 -20.30
C GLY A 58 5.58 -5.50 -19.63
N ALA A 59 5.24 -6.55 -18.88
CA ALA A 59 3.89 -6.70 -18.31
C ALA A 59 3.76 -6.24 -16.84
N THR A 60 4.44 -5.17 -16.43
CA THR A 60 4.43 -4.67 -15.05
C THR A 60 3.36 -3.62 -14.78
N GLU A 61 2.81 -2.95 -15.80
CA GLU A 61 1.82 -1.88 -15.63
C GLU A 61 0.51 -2.38 -15.03
N PHE A 62 0.02 -3.54 -15.47
CA PHE A 62 -1.23 -4.11 -14.97
C PHE A 62 -1.11 -4.62 -13.51
N PRO A 63 -0.08 -5.41 -13.13
CA PRO A 63 0.19 -5.75 -11.73
C PRO A 63 0.44 -4.53 -10.85
N HIS A 64 1.13 -3.50 -11.35
CA HIS A 64 1.38 -2.26 -10.63
C HIS A 64 0.09 -1.46 -10.40
N ALA A 65 -0.71 -1.24 -11.45
CA ALA A 65 -2.01 -0.57 -11.33
C ALA A 65 -2.96 -1.35 -10.41
N GLY A 66 -2.94 -2.68 -10.47
CA GLY A 66 -3.66 -3.55 -9.54
C GLY A 66 -3.20 -3.39 -8.10
N HIS A 67 -1.89 -3.34 -7.84
CA HIS A 67 -1.33 -3.11 -6.51
C HIS A 67 -1.76 -1.74 -5.94
N VAL A 68 -1.60 -0.65 -6.72
CA VAL A 68 -2.00 0.70 -6.31
C VAL A 68 -3.51 0.76 -5.99
N LEU A 69 -4.34 0.14 -6.84
CA LEU A 69 -5.80 0.11 -6.63
C LEU A 69 -6.19 -0.65 -5.36
N ILE A 70 -5.61 -1.84 -5.13
CA ILE A 70 -5.89 -2.66 -3.94
C ILE A 70 -5.40 -1.96 -2.66
N SER A 71 -4.21 -1.35 -2.67
CA SER A 71 -3.66 -0.58 -1.55
C SER A 71 -4.51 0.65 -1.22
N THR A 72 -5.03 1.33 -2.25
CA THR A 72 -5.98 2.45 -2.08
C THR A 72 -7.28 1.97 -1.45
N TRP A 73 -7.82 0.82 -1.89
CA TRP A 73 -9.01 0.21 -1.30
C TRP A 73 -8.79 -0.21 0.15
N ALA A 74 -7.67 -0.85 0.48
CA ALA A 74 -7.36 -1.29 1.83
C ALA A 74 -7.32 -0.11 2.81
N SER A 75 -6.62 0.96 2.42
CA SER A 75 -6.51 2.18 3.22
C SER A 75 -7.85 2.90 3.37
N LEU A 76 -8.69 2.90 2.32
CA LEU A 76 -10.05 3.43 2.38
C LEU A 76 -10.93 2.64 3.35
N PHE A 77 -10.89 1.30 3.31
CA PHE A 77 -11.63 0.47 4.25
C PHE A 77 -11.18 0.69 5.69
N HIS A 78 -9.88 0.88 5.93
CA HIS A 78 -9.31 1.23 7.24
C HIS A 78 -9.98 2.47 7.84
N ILE A 79 -10.00 3.55 7.06
CA ILE A 79 -10.57 4.83 7.48
C ILE A 79 -12.10 4.73 7.65
N ILE A 80 -12.81 4.01 6.79
CA ILE A 80 -14.26 3.81 6.89
C ILE A 80 -14.61 2.99 8.14
N MET A 81 -13.86 1.92 8.42
CA MET A 81 -14.02 1.12 9.64
C MET A 81 -13.72 1.97 10.89
N ALA A 82 -12.73 2.86 10.81
CA ALA A 82 -12.39 3.77 11.89
C ALA A 82 -13.46 4.85 12.15
N LEU A 83 -14.17 5.32 11.10
CA LEU A 83 -15.07 6.47 11.17
C LEU A 83 -16.38 6.20 11.92
N GLY A 84 -17.01 5.04 11.72
CA GLY A 84 -18.24 4.61 12.42
C GLY A 84 -19.47 5.54 12.33
N ALA A 85 -19.43 6.63 11.55
CA ALA A 85 -20.43 7.70 11.52
C ALA A 85 -20.62 8.32 10.12
N THR A 86 -21.67 9.13 9.93
CA THR A 86 -21.97 9.87 8.69
C THR A 86 -20.86 10.85 8.34
N VAL A 87 -20.40 10.80 7.08
CA VAL A 87 -19.24 11.56 6.59
C VAL A 87 -19.69 12.88 5.95
N ASP A 88 -19.16 14.00 6.43
CA ASP A 88 -19.38 15.31 5.82
C ASP A 88 -18.40 15.54 4.65
N TRP A 89 -18.75 16.37 3.67
CA TRP A 89 -18.00 16.53 2.42
C TRP A 89 -16.55 16.98 2.62
N VAL A 90 -16.29 17.79 3.65
CA VAL A 90 -14.94 18.24 4.01
C VAL A 90 -14.06 17.08 4.50
N ARG A 91 -14.64 16.15 5.26
CA ARG A 91 -13.93 14.96 5.76
C ARG A 91 -13.64 13.99 4.61
N ILE A 92 -14.57 13.84 3.66
CA ILE A 92 -14.36 13.03 2.46
C ILE A 92 -13.17 13.55 1.65
N ILE A 93 -13.10 14.85 1.39
CA ILE A 93 -12.00 15.46 0.64
C ILE A 93 -10.67 15.32 1.39
N GLY A 94 -10.68 15.52 2.71
CA GLY A 94 -9.50 15.32 3.55
C GLY A 94 -8.98 13.88 3.53
N ILE A 95 -9.89 12.90 3.61
CA ILE A 95 -9.58 11.48 3.52
C ILE A 95 -9.01 11.13 2.13
N LEU A 96 -9.62 11.65 1.06
CA LEU A 96 -9.15 11.43 -0.32
C LEU A 96 -7.74 11.97 -0.55
N LEU A 97 -7.47 13.21 -0.10
CA LEU A 97 -6.15 13.82 -0.19
C LEU A 97 -5.13 13.08 0.67
N PHE A 98 -5.52 12.67 1.88
CA PHE A 98 -4.66 11.90 2.76
C PHE A 98 -4.32 10.54 2.14
N LEU A 99 -5.31 9.79 1.63
CA LEU A 99 -5.11 8.51 0.94
C LEU A 99 -4.21 8.65 -0.28
N PHE A 100 -4.40 9.70 -1.08
CA PHE A 100 -3.55 9.99 -2.23
C PHE A 100 -2.09 10.17 -1.81
N LEU A 101 -1.83 10.94 -0.76
CA LEU A 101 -0.46 11.16 -0.26
C LEU A 101 0.11 9.93 0.45
N ALA A 102 -0.72 9.24 1.22
CA ALA A 102 -0.35 8.10 2.06
C ALA A 102 -0.08 6.82 1.27
N VAL A 103 -0.74 6.65 0.12
CA VAL A 103 -0.64 5.43 -0.69
C VAL A 103 0.18 5.70 -1.94
N TRP A 104 -0.14 6.75 -2.69
CA TRP A 104 0.47 6.94 -4.00
C TRP A 104 1.95 7.34 -3.90
N ILE A 105 2.33 8.21 -2.96
CA ILE A 105 3.73 8.61 -2.78
C ILE A 105 4.61 7.41 -2.40
N PRO A 106 4.34 6.65 -1.33
CA PRO A 106 5.21 5.54 -0.96
C PRO A 106 5.19 4.40 -1.98
N CYS A 107 4.05 4.05 -2.58
CA CYS A 107 3.97 2.98 -3.59
C CYS A 107 4.59 3.36 -4.94
N CYS A 108 4.54 4.64 -5.36
CA CYS A 108 5.29 5.06 -6.55
C CYS A 108 6.76 5.30 -6.26
N THR A 109 7.11 5.77 -5.06
CA THR A 109 8.51 5.94 -4.67
C THR A 109 9.20 4.58 -4.57
N SER A 110 8.53 3.56 -4.01
CA SER A 110 9.08 2.21 -4.00
C SER A 110 9.36 1.68 -5.39
N ASP A 111 8.44 1.87 -6.32
CA ASP A 111 8.51 1.19 -7.61
C ASP A 111 9.55 1.83 -8.54
N ILE A 112 10.03 3.02 -8.20
CA ILE A 112 11.15 3.70 -8.87
C ILE A 112 12.45 3.53 -8.07
N VAL A 113 12.46 3.86 -6.78
CA VAL A 113 13.68 3.92 -5.97
C VAL A 113 14.15 2.53 -5.57
N TYR A 114 13.24 1.61 -5.24
CA TYR A 114 13.62 0.28 -4.77
C TYR A 114 14.37 -0.53 -5.84
N PRO A 115 13.93 -0.61 -7.12
CA PRO A 115 14.72 -1.24 -8.17
C PRO A 115 16.05 -0.55 -8.44
N LEU A 116 16.09 0.79 -8.42
CA LEU A 116 17.31 1.57 -8.66
C LEU A 116 18.38 1.38 -7.58
N LEU A 117 17.99 1.07 -6.34
CA LEU A 117 18.94 0.75 -5.26
C LEU A 117 19.67 -0.59 -5.49
N PHE A 118 19.07 -1.50 -6.26
CA PHE A 118 19.65 -2.83 -6.55
C PHE A 118 20.09 -3.00 -8.01
N ALA A 119 19.83 -2.00 -8.87
CA ALA A 119 20.40 -1.94 -10.20
C ALA A 119 21.88 -1.58 -10.06
N GLU A 120 22.78 -2.53 -10.37
CA GLU A 120 24.19 -2.23 -10.54
C GLU A 120 24.35 -1.09 -11.55
N LYS A 121 25.07 -0.04 -11.17
CA LYS A 121 25.57 0.92 -12.15
C LYS A 121 26.60 0.17 -13.00
N THR A 122 26.23 -0.20 -14.21
CA THR A 122 27.23 -0.50 -15.24
C THR A 122 27.97 0.82 -15.49
N GLU A 123 29.16 0.97 -14.91
CA GLU A 123 30.05 2.07 -15.26
C GLU A 123 30.35 1.97 -16.77
N SER A 124 29.98 3.02 -17.52
CA SER A 124 30.34 3.21 -18.93
C SER A 124 31.42 4.26 -19.06
#